data_AF-A0A537MTT8-F1
#
_entry.id   AF-A0A537MTT8-F1
#
_cell.length_a   1.000
_cell.length_b   1.000
_cell.length_c   1.000
_cell.angle_alpha   90.00
_cell.angle_beta   90.00
_cell.angle_gamma   90.00
#
_symmetry.space_group_name_H-M   'P 1'
#
loop_
_entity.id
_entity.type
_entity.pdbx_description
1 polymer ?
#
loop_
_entity_poly.entity_id
_entity_poly.type
_entity_poly.pdbx_seq_one_letter_code
_entity_poly.pdbx_strand_id
1 'polypeptide(L)'
;MLFAASGTFTSHPTQFAKLPYDPADLVPLARVSSTIIAVSVPAALKVNTLRELVDLARTEPGKLNLAPTPGTTEITFDSFLKATGITMTKIPYSDVTKALADLSENR
;
A
#
# COMPACT_ATOMS: atom_id res chain seq x y z
N MET A 1 -0.22 12.91 -25.01
CA MET A 1 -1.16 12.67 -23.89
C MET A 1 -0.39 12.03 -22.75
N LEU A 2 -0.42 12.60 -21.56
CA LEU A 2 0.27 12.04 -20.39
C LEU A 2 -0.60 10.91 -19.80
N PHE A 3 -0.11 9.67 -19.89
CA PHE A 3 -0.69 8.53 -19.17
C PHE A 3 0.01 8.42 -17.81
N ALA A 4 -0.74 8.72 -16.76
CA ALA A 4 -0.25 8.69 -15.40
C ALA A 4 -1.20 7.88 -14.52
N ALA A 5 -0.65 7.04 -13.65
CA ALA A 5 -1.43 6.46 -12.56
C ALA A 5 -1.89 7.61 -11.67
N SER A 6 -3.17 7.98 -11.75
CA SER A 6 -3.70 9.17 -11.07
C SER A 6 -3.33 9.18 -9.60
N GLY A 7 -3.42 8.02 -8.95
CA GLY A 7 -3.14 7.86 -7.53
C GLY A 7 -1.72 8.23 -7.09
N THR A 8 -0.71 8.05 -7.94
CA THR A 8 0.68 8.40 -7.60
C THR A 8 0.89 9.91 -7.64
N PHE A 9 0.34 10.59 -8.64
CA PHE A 9 0.46 12.05 -8.76
C PHE A 9 -0.39 12.80 -7.72
N THR A 10 -1.53 12.25 -7.29
CA THR A 10 -2.28 12.81 -6.15
C THR A 10 -1.64 12.51 -4.79
N SER A 11 -0.87 11.43 -4.64
CA SER A 11 -0.17 11.13 -3.39
C SER A 11 1.13 11.90 -3.23
N HIS A 12 1.81 12.22 -4.34
CA HIS A 12 3.09 12.92 -4.38
C HIS A 12 3.16 14.20 -3.51
N PRO A 13 2.19 15.13 -3.54
CA PRO A 13 2.20 16.31 -2.67
C PRO A 13 2.18 16.00 -1.17
N THR A 14 1.65 14.84 -0.79
CA THR A 14 1.59 14.40 0.61
C THR A 14 2.82 13.59 1.04
N GLN A 15 3.59 13.06 0.08
CA GLN A 15 4.75 12.20 0.32
C GLN A 15 6.08 12.95 0.16
N PHE A 16 6.13 13.94 -0.72
CA PHE A 16 7.35 14.70 -1.03
C PHE A 16 7.18 16.16 -0.67
N ALA A 17 8.06 16.68 0.20
CA ALA A 17 8.08 18.09 0.57
C ALA A 17 8.47 19.02 -0.59
N LYS A 18 9.18 18.51 -1.60
CA LYS A 18 9.57 19.24 -2.81
C LYS A 18 9.28 18.37 -4.03
N LEU A 19 8.44 18.89 -4.92
CA LEU A 19 8.13 18.26 -6.20
C LEU A 19 8.89 18.98 -7.33
N PRO A 20 9.33 18.26 -8.37
CA PRO A 20 9.96 18.86 -9.54
C PRO A 20 8.95 19.47 -10.52
N TYR A 21 7.66 19.49 -10.18
CA TYR A 21 6.56 20.02 -10.98
C TYR A 21 5.49 20.67 -10.10
N ASP A 22 4.67 21.57 -10.66
CA ASP A 22 3.48 22.10 -10.00
C ASP A 22 2.29 21.14 -10.25
N PRO A 23 1.66 20.57 -9.20
CA PRO A 23 0.45 19.76 -9.35
C PRO A 23 -0.70 20.47 -10.06
N ALA A 24 -0.78 21.82 -10.00
CA ALA A 24 -1.83 22.60 -10.66
C ALA A 24 -1.72 22.60 -12.20
N ASP A 25 -0.54 22.32 -12.75
CA ASP A 25 -0.31 22.19 -14.19
C ASP A 25 -0.89 20.88 -14.76
N LEU A 26 -1.28 19.93 -13.90
CA LEU A 26 -1.81 18.63 -14.30
C LEU A 26 -3.34 18.68 -14.40
N VAL A 27 -3.85 18.99 -15.59
CA VAL A 27 -5.30 18.97 -15.88
C VAL A 27 -5.78 17.55 -16.21
N PRO A 28 -6.68 16.94 -15.39
CA PRO A 28 -7.20 15.62 -15.66
C PRO A 28 -8.19 15.65 -16.84
N LEU A 29 -7.93 14.85 -17.88
CA LEU A 29 -8.82 14.77 -19.05
C LEU A 29 -9.85 13.64 -18.93
N ALA A 30 -9.40 12.42 -18.63
CA ALA A 30 -10.27 11.26 -18.48
C ALA A 30 -9.59 10.19 -17.61
N ARG A 31 -10.40 9.46 -16.85
CA ARG A 31 -9.94 8.27 -16.11
C ARG A 31 -9.97 7.07 -17.05
N VAL A 32 -8.79 6.54 -17.36
CA VAL A 32 -8.62 5.40 -18.28
C VAL A 32 -8.48 4.05 -17.58
N SER A 33 -8.20 4.05 -16.27
CA SER A 33 -8.01 2.82 -15.48
C SER A 33 -8.58 2.97 -14.07
N SER A 34 -8.85 1.82 -13.45
CA SER A 34 -9.19 1.71 -12.03
C SER A 34 -8.23 0.73 -11.38
N THR A 35 -7.63 1.12 -10.27
CA THR A 35 -6.75 0.25 -9.50
C THR A 35 -7.53 -0.34 -8.34
N ILE A 36 -7.59 -1.66 -8.27
CA ILE A 36 -8.14 -2.37 -7.11
C ILE A 36 -6.96 -2.76 -6.24
N ILE A 37 -6.99 -2.32 -4.97
CA ILE A 37 -6.00 -2.72 -3.97
C ILE A 37 -6.54 -3.96 -3.27
N ALA A 38 -5.74 -5.02 -3.22
CA ALA A 38 -6.05 -6.24 -2.50
C ALA A 38 -5.02 -6.49 -1.39
N VAL A 39 -5.46 -7.17 -0.34
CA VAL A 39 -4.59 -7.62 0.75
C VAL A 39 -4.41 -9.13 0.60
N SER A 40 -3.16 -9.57 0.55
CA SER A 40 -2.80 -10.98 0.45
C SER A 40 -1.96 -11.37 1.65
N VAL A 41 -2.21 -12.56 2.19
CA VAL A 41 -1.47 -13.14 3.33
C VAL A 41 -0.90 -14.50 2.93
N PRO A 42 0.22 -14.93 3.53
CA PRO A 42 0.74 -16.27 3.28
C PRO A 42 -0.23 -17.33 3.82
N ALA A 43 -0.38 -18.45 3.11
CA ALA A 43 -1.27 -19.54 3.54
C ALA A 43 -0.87 -20.12 4.92
N ALA A 44 0.42 -20.04 5.29
CA ALA A 44 0.93 -20.47 6.58
C ALA A 44 0.34 -19.68 7.77
N LEU A 45 -0.11 -18.44 7.52
CA LEU A 45 -0.66 -17.54 8.54
C LEU A 45 -2.09 -17.96 8.97
N LYS A 46 -2.76 -18.85 8.21
CA LYS A 46 -4.09 -19.42 8.50
C LYS A 46 -5.19 -18.38 8.77
N VAL A 47 -5.08 -17.23 8.12
CA VAL A 47 -6.05 -16.12 8.21
C VAL A 47 -6.91 -16.12 6.96
N ASN A 48 -8.23 -16.16 7.12
CA ASN A 48 -9.17 -16.20 5.99
C ASN A 48 -9.99 -14.92 5.85
N THR A 49 -9.97 -14.05 6.88
CA THR A 49 -10.71 -12.80 6.86
C THR A 49 -9.84 -11.62 7.29
N LEU A 50 -10.19 -10.42 6.82
CA LEU A 50 -9.52 -9.19 7.22
C LEU A 50 -9.66 -8.95 8.74
N ARG A 51 -10.78 -9.36 9.34
CA ARG A 51 -10.98 -9.28 10.79
C ARG A 51 -9.97 -10.15 11.54
N GLU A 52 -9.82 -11.41 11.14
CA GLU A 52 -8.83 -12.30 11.73
C GLU A 52 -7.39 -11.75 11.58
N LEU A 53 -7.09 -11.06 10.47
CA LEU A 53 -5.79 -10.42 10.27
C LEU A 53 -5.57 -9.27 11.26
N VAL A 54 -6.58 -8.43 11.47
CA VAL A 54 -6.53 -7.33 12.44
C VAL A 54 -6.40 -7.88 13.87
N ASP A 55 -7.15 -8.93 14.21
CA ASP A 55 -7.09 -9.54 15.54
C ASP A 55 -5.71 -10.18 15.78
N LEU A 56 -5.16 -10.88 14.80
CA LEU A 56 -3.80 -11.43 14.87
C LEU A 56 -2.75 -10.30 15.04
N ALA A 57 -2.85 -9.24 14.25
CA ALA A 57 -1.96 -8.09 14.33
C ALA A 57 -2.03 -7.35 15.69
N ARG A 58 -3.20 -7.39 16.36
CA ARG A 58 -3.38 -6.87 17.72
C ARG A 58 -2.74 -7.77 18.77
N THR A 59 -2.84 -9.09 18.61
CA THR A 59 -2.21 -10.04 19.54
C THR A 59 -0.70 -10.02 19.47
N GLU A 60 -0.14 -9.74 18.29
CA GLU A 60 1.31 -9.75 18.04
C GLU A 60 1.79 -8.45 17.36
N PRO A 61 1.78 -7.31 18.07
CA PRO A 61 2.14 -6.02 17.48
C PRO A 61 3.59 -6.02 16.97
N GLY A 62 3.80 -5.58 15.73
CA GLY A 62 5.11 -5.46 15.10
C GLY A 62 5.73 -6.75 14.54
N LYS A 63 5.11 -7.92 14.77
CA LYS A 63 5.61 -9.19 14.20
C LYS A 63 5.22 -9.39 12.74
N LEU A 64 4.10 -8.82 12.32
CA LEU A 64 3.64 -8.95 10.93
C LEU A 64 4.32 -7.91 10.05
N ASN A 65 4.83 -8.39 8.92
CA ASN A 65 5.42 -7.57 7.87
C ASN A 65 4.33 -7.09 6.91
N LEU A 66 4.43 -5.83 6.50
CA LEU A 66 3.60 -5.23 5.47
C LEU A 66 4.50 -4.78 4.33
N ALA A 67 4.17 -5.17 3.10
CA ALA A 67 4.92 -4.84 1.89
C ALA A 67 4.07 -3.95 0.95
N PRO A 68 3.81 -2.67 1.30
CA PRO A 68 3.07 -1.79 0.42
C PRO A 68 3.97 -1.28 -0.70
N THR A 69 3.40 -1.06 -1.89
CA THR A 69 4.09 -0.34 -2.94
C THR A 69 3.98 1.17 -2.77
N PRO A 70 5.03 1.95 -3.15
CA PRO A 70 5.03 3.39 -3.00
C PRO A 70 3.84 4.06 -3.70
N GLY A 71 3.24 5.04 -3.04
CA GLY A 71 2.14 5.86 -3.59
C GLY A 71 0.81 5.65 -2.88
N THR A 72 -0.26 5.43 -3.64
CA THR A 72 -1.63 5.32 -3.06
C THR A 72 -1.79 4.12 -2.14
N THR A 73 -1.17 2.99 -2.47
CA THR A 73 -1.22 1.76 -1.68
C THR A 73 -0.64 1.98 -0.30
N GLU A 74 0.54 2.60 -0.23
CA GLU A 74 1.23 2.98 1.00
C GLU A 74 0.37 3.87 1.91
N ILE A 75 -0.20 4.96 1.39
CA ILE A 75 -1.07 5.86 2.19
C ILE A 75 -2.33 5.14 2.66
N THR A 76 -2.90 4.28 1.80
CA THR A 76 -4.11 3.51 2.14
C THR A 76 -3.85 2.56 3.29
N PHE A 77 -2.73 1.83 3.27
CA PHE A 77 -2.34 0.96 4.36
C PHE A 77 -1.96 1.73 5.62
N ASP A 78 -1.20 2.83 5.52
CA ASP A 78 -0.85 3.66 6.68
C ASP A 78 -2.12 4.22 7.36
N SER A 79 -3.12 4.61 6.56
CA SER A 79 -4.43 5.04 7.06
C SER A 79 -5.21 3.89 7.71
N PHE A 80 -5.14 2.69 7.15
CA PHE A 80 -5.76 1.48 7.70
C PHE A 80 -5.15 1.09 9.05
N LEU A 81 -3.81 1.11 9.17
CA LEU A 81 -3.10 0.84 10.42
C LEU A 81 -3.51 1.84 11.51
N LYS A 82 -3.56 3.14 11.17
CA LYS A 82 -4.03 4.21 12.07
C LYS A 82 -5.49 4.01 12.50
N ALA A 83 -6.38 3.66 11.56
CA ALA A 83 -7.80 3.47 11.85
C ALA A 83 -8.09 2.22 12.71
N THR A 84 -7.30 1.16 12.53
CA THR A 84 -7.48 -0.11 13.26
C THR A 84 -6.68 -0.20 14.57
N GLY A 85 -5.71 0.71 14.76
CA GLY A 85 -4.85 0.78 15.93
C GLY A 85 -3.82 -0.35 16.00
N ILE A 86 -3.47 -0.95 14.85
CA ILE A 86 -2.52 -2.06 14.77
C ILE A 86 -1.17 -1.58 14.25
N THR A 87 -0.10 -2.23 14.71
CA THR A 87 1.27 -1.90 14.31
C THR A 87 1.83 -3.05 13.49
N MET A 88 2.24 -2.77 12.25
CA MET A 88 2.92 -3.71 11.35
C MET A 88 4.25 -3.12 10.88
N THR A 89 5.24 -3.98 10.66
CA THR A 89 6.57 -3.56 10.20
C THR A 89 6.55 -3.42 8.69
N LYS A 90 6.85 -2.21 8.19
CA LYS A 90 6.84 -1.92 6.77
C LYS A 90 8.15 -2.32 6.11
N ILE A 91 8.07 -3.22 5.13
CA ILE A 91 9.20 -3.64 4.30
C ILE A 91 9.13 -2.88 2.96
N PRO A 92 10.12 -2.02 2.65
CA PRO A 92 10.10 -1.21 1.44
C PRO A 92 10.46 -2.07 0.22
N TYR A 93 9.47 -2.37 -0.61
CA TYR A 93 9.69 -2.99 -1.92
C TYR A 93 9.62 -1.94 -3.03
N SER A 94 10.56 -2.04 -3.97
CA SER A 94 10.57 -1.18 -5.16
C SER A 94 9.50 -1.56 -6.20
N ASP A 95 8.94 -2.78 -6.12
CA ASP A 95 7.97 -3.33 -7.08
C ASP A 95 7.04 -4.36 -6.39
N VAL A 96 5.78 -4.43 -6.83
CA VAL A 96 4.78 -5.42 -6.38
C VAL A 96 5.24 -6.85 -6.65
N THR A 97 5.91 -7.09 -7.77
CA THR A 97 6.34 -8.43 -8.20
C THR A 97 7.32 -9.07 -7.23
N LYS A 98 8.22 -8.27 -6.64
CA LYS A 98 9.14 -8.74 -5.59
C LYS A 98 8.42 -9.03 -4.29
N ALA A 99 7.46 -8.19 -3.91
CA ALA A 99 6.64 -8.42 -2.72
C ALA A 99 5.82 -9.71 -2.83
N LEU A 100 5.28 -10.02 -4.02
CA LEU A 100 4.54 -11.26 -4.25
C LEU A 100 5.43 -12.51 -4.21
N ALA A 101 6.66 -12.42 -4.73
CA ALA A 101 7.63 -13.50 -4.65
C ALA A 101 7.98 -13.83 -3.19
N ASP A 102 8.33 -12.82 -2.39
CA ASP A 102 8.67 -13.02 -0.98
C ASP A 102 7.47 -13.50 -0.15
N LEU A 103 6.26 -13.01 -0.45
CA LEU A 103 5.02 -13.49 0.15
C LEU A 103 4.79 -14.99 -0.12
N SER A 104 5.12 -15.46 -1.33
CA SER A 104 5.03 -16.87 -1.69
C SER A 104 6.06 -17.75 -0.97
N GLU A 105 7.20 -17.17 -0.61
CA GLU A 105 8.27 -17.82 0.14
C GLU A 105 8.09 -17.71 1.67
N ASN A 106 7.05 -17.02 2.15
CA ASN A 106 6.81 -16.67 3.57
C ASN A 106 7.95 -15.86 4.20
N ARG A 107 8.50 -14.89 3.46
CA ARG A 107 9.56 -13.97 3.92
C ARG A 107 9.02 -12.58 4.20
#